data_AF-A0A8T5RI11-F1
#
_entry.id   AF-A0A8T5RI11-F1
#
_cell.length_a   1.000
_cell.length_b   1.000
_cell.length_c   1.000
_cell.angle_alpha   90.00
_cell.angle_beta   90.00
_cell.angle_gamma   90.00
#
_symmetry.space_group_name_H-M   'P 1'
#
loop_
_entity.id
_entity.type
_entity.pdbx_description
1 polymer ?
#
loop_
_entity_poly.entity_id
_entity_poly.type
_entity_poly.pdbx_seq_one_letter_code
_entity_poly.pdbx_strand_id
1 'polypeptide(L)' 'MSKFERYKKKTEIYIYPHKHCKTCEEMISEAFTYCPECYKKLKEKKKRKFFRRKEKKSEQKEETEKPYDLEENENV' A
#
# COMPACT_ATOMS: atom_id res chain seq x y z
N MET A 1 -6.69 -6.43 -57.08
CA MET A 1 -7.41 -6.80 -55.84
C MET A 1 -8.83 -6.29 -55.88
N SER A 2 -9.78 -7.22 -55.81
CA SER A 2 -11.21 -6.93 -55.88
C SER A 2 -11.64 -6.04 -54.71
N LYS A 3 -12.68 -5.22 -54.93
CA LYS A 3 -13.28 -4.36 -53.88
C LYS A 3 -13.64 -5.19 -52.64
N PHE A 4 -14.08 -6.44 -52.83
CA PHE A 4 -14.38 -7.41 -51.78
C PHE A 4 -13.18 -7.81 -50.91
N GLU A 5 -11.98 -7.89 -51.47
CA GLU A 5 -10.79 -8.30 -50.74
C GLU A 5 -10.25 -7.20 -49.82
N ARG A 6 -10.61 -5.93 -50.06
CA ARG A 6 -10.27 -4.82 -49.15
C ARG A 6 -11.10 -4.87 -47.87
N TYR A 7 -12.35 -5.32 -47.95
CA TYR A 7 -13.25 -5.42 -46.78
C TYR A 7 -12.89 -6.59 -45.86
N LYS A 8 -12.32 -7.67 -46.39
CA LYS A 8 -11.95 -8.86 -45.60
C LYS A 8 -10.77 -8.66 -44.65
N LYS A 9 -9.94 -7.61 -44.84
CA LYS A 9 -8.72 -7.38 -44.05
C LYS A 9 -8.95 -6.62 -42.74
N LYS A 10 -10.16 -6.12 -42.48
CA LYS A 10 -10.53 -5.44 -41.23
C LYS A 10 -11.30 -6.38 -40.31
N THR A 11 -10.74 -7.54 -40.02
CA THR A 11 -11.10 -8.22 -38.77
C THR A 11 -10.46 -7.41 -37.66
N GLU A 12 -11.12 -6.33 -37.26
CA GLU A 12 -10.77 -5.51 -36.10
C GLU A 12 -10.80 -6.44 -34.89
N ILE A 13 -9.64 -7.02 -34.57
CA ILE A 13 -9.45 -7.78 -33.34
C ILE A 13 -9.69 -6.76 -32.23
N TYR A 14 -10.83 -6.89 -31.57
CA TYR A 14 -11.14 -6.08 -30.41
C TYR A 14 -10.13 -6.43 -29.32
N ILE A 15 -9.10 -5.59 -29.17
CA ILE A 15 -8.11 -5.72 -28.10
C ILE A 15 -8.80 -5.23 -26.83
N TYR A 16 -9.21 -6.17 -25.99
CA TYR A 16 -9.81 -5.85 -24.69
C TYR A 16 -8.78 -5.11 -23.82
N PRO A 17 -9.13 -3.94 -23.25
CA PRO A 17 -8.18 -3.17 -22.45
C PRO A 17 -7.84 -3.93 -21.16
N HIS A 18 -6.66 -4.54 -21.12
CA HIS A 18 -6.17 -5.17 -19.91
C HIS A 18 -5.75 -4.10 -18.89
N LYS A 19 -6.11 -4.32 -17.62
CA LYS A 19 -5.73 -3.44 -16.51
C LYS A 19 -4.28 -3.74 -16.12
N HIS A 20 -3.51 -2.69 -15.81
CA HIS A 20 -2.09 -2.82 -15.46
C HIS A 20 -1.86 -2.54 -13.97
N CYS A 21 -0.80 -3.13 -13.42
CA CYS A 21 -0.35 -2.87 -12.07
C CYS A 21 0.11 -1.42 -11.92
N LYS A 22 -0.37 -0.71 -10.90
CA LYS A 22 0.08 0.66 -10.58
C LYS A 22 1.55 0.80 -10.16
N THR A 23 2.33 -0.28 -10.14
CA THR A 23 3.71 -0.28 -9.61
C THR A 23 4.72 -0.94 -10.54
N CYS A 24 4.36 -2.07 -11.16
CA CYS A 24 5.23 -2.77 -12.10
C CYS A 24 4.69 -2.78 -13.54
N GLU A 25 3.50 -2.21 -13.76
CA GLU A 25 2.85 -2.12 -15.07
C GLU A 25 2.56 -3.47 -15.75
N GLU A 26 2.73 -4.59 -15.04
CA GLU A 26 2.31 -5.90 -15.52
C GLU A 26 0.79 -5.97 -15.68
N MET A 27 0.31 -6.74 -16.65
CA MET A 27 -1.11 -7.02 -16.82
C MET A 27 -1.67 -7.80 -15.62
N ILE A 28 -2.81 -7.36 -15.11
CA ILE A 28 -3.53 -8.01 -14.01
C ILE A 28 -5.00 -8.14 -14.41
N SER A 29 -5.71 -9.08 -13.78
CA SER A 29 -7.16 -9.12 -13.88
C SER A 29 -7.81 -7.83 -13.39
N GLU A 30 -8.94 -7.49 -14.00
CA GLU A 30 -9.61 -6.20 -13.81
C GLU A 30 -10.04 -5.93 -12.36
N ALA A 31 -10.28 -7.00 -11.61
CA ALA A 31 -10.67 -6.97 -10.20
C ALA A 31 -9.58 -6.39 -9.27
N PHE A 32 -8.29 -6.43 -9.65
CA PHE A 32 -7.19 -6.03 -8.77
C PHE A 32 -6.52 -4.74 -9.21
N THR A 33 -5.93 -4.01 -8.25
CA THR A 33 -5.21 -2.75 -8.49
C THR A 33 -3.69 -2.93 -8.51
N TYR A 34 -3.21 -4.00 -7.88
CA TYR A 34 -1.79 -4.30 -7.71
C TYR A 34 -1.54 -5.78 -7.98
N CYS A 35 -0.35 -6.08 -8.49
CA CYS A 35 0.12 -7.43 -8.72
C CYS A 35 0.28 -8.15 -7.36
N PRO A 36 0.16 -9.48 -7.29
CA PRO A 36 0.30 -10.22 -6.03
C PRO A 36 1.62 -9.91 -5.31
N GLU A 37 2.72 -9.75 -6.04
CA GLU A 37 4.03 -9.42 -5.47
C GLU A 37 4.08 -8.00 -4.92
N CYS A 38 3.58 -7.05 -5.70
CA CYS A 38 3.50 -5.64 -5.38
C CYS A 38 2.66 -5.41 -4.12
N TYR A 39 1.54 -6.11 -4.02
CA TYR A 39 0.65 -6.09 -2.87
C TYR A 39 1.33 -6.66 -1.61
N LYS A 40 2.08 -7.76 -1.72
CA LYS A 40 2.88 -8.29 -0.60
C LYS A 40 3.88 -7.26 -0.08
N LYS A 41 4.66 -6.64 -0.97
CA LYS A 41 5.62 -5.58 -0.61
C LYS A 41 4.95 -4.39 0.07
N LEU A 42 3.78 -3.96 -0.41
CA LEU A 42 2.95 -2.92 0.21
C LEU A 42 2.48 -3.29 1.62
N LYS A 43 2.02 -4.54 1.80
CA LYS A 43 1.56 -5.06 3.09
C LYS A 43 2.69 -5.09 4.12
N GLU A 44 3.87 -5.53 3.74
CA GLU A 44 5.05 -5.52 4.63
C GLU A 44 5.48 -4.11 5.03
N LYS A 45 5.52 -3.17 4.08
CA LYS A 45 5.82 -1.75 4.38
C LYS A 45 4.83 -1.17 5.39
N LYS A 46 3.53 -1.48 5.26
CA LYS A 46 2.50 -1.05 6.22
C LYS A 46 2.72 -1.68 7.61
N LYS A 47 3.02 -2.98 7.68
CA LYS A 47 3.34 -3.67 8.94
C LYS A 47 4.55 -3.03 9.63
N ARG A 48 5.66 -2.82 8.93
CA ARG A 48 6.87 -2.18 9.49
C ARG A 48 6.57 -0.78 10.05
N LYS A 49 5.78 0.03 9.33
CA LYS A 49 5.35 1.35 9.82
C LYS A 49 4.48 1.25 11.08
N PHE A 50 3.62 0.24 11.18
CA PHE A 50 2.78 0.02 12.36
C PHE A 50 3.61 -0.33 13.60
N PHE A 51 4.58 -1.25 13.48
CA PHE A 51 5.46 -1.61 14.58
C PHE A 51 6.28 -0.42 15.09
N ARG A 52 6.91 0.36 14.19
CA ARG A 52 7.64 1.59 14.55
C ARG A 52 6.78 2.62 15.29
N ARG A 53 5.49 2.71 14.97
CA ARG A 53 4.56 3.61 15.67
C ARG A 53 4.20 3.09 17.06
N LYS A 54 4.16 1.77 17.25
CA LYS A 54 3.87 1.15 18.55
C LYS A 54 5.02 1.33 19.53
N GLU A 55 6.26 1.13 19.08
CA GLU A 55 7.49 1.32 19.88
C GLU A 55 7.61 2.76 20.39
N LYS A 56 7.43 3.75 19.51
CA LYS A 56 7.43 5.16 19.90
C LYS A 56 6.35 5.52 20.92
N LYS A 57 5.22 4.80 20.90
CA LYS A 57 4.11 5.05 21.82
C LYS A 57 4.32 4.38 23.18
N SER A 58 5.11 3.31 23.25
CA SER A 58 5.53 2.71 24.53
C SER A 58 6.59 3.56 25.22
N GLU A 59 7.58 4.08 24.49
CA GLU A 59 8.64 4.94 25.06
C GLU A 59 8.05 6.23 25.69
N GLN A 60 7.07 6.85 25.04
CA GLN A 60 6.41 8.06 25.57
C GLN A 60 5.57 7.83 26.82
N LYS A 61 5.14 6.59 27.11
CA LYS A 61 4.38 6.27 28.32
C LYS A 61 5.28 6.10 29.54
N GLU A 62 6.48 5.55 29.36
CA GLU A 62 7.44 5.39 30.47
C GLU A 62 8.02 6.72 30.95
N GLU A 63 8.13 7.73 30.08
CA GLU A 63 8.62 9.06 30.45
C GLU A 63 7.58 9.91 31.20
N THR A 64 6.28 9.66 31.00
CA THR A 64 5.19 10.43 31.63
C THR A 64 4.76 9.88 33.00
N GLU A 65 5.21 8.69 33.39
CA GLU A 65 4.88 8.05 34.67
C GLU A 65 5.93 8.27 35.76
N LYS A 66 6.91 9.18 35.60
CA LYS A 66 7.79 9.55 36.72
C LYS A 66 6.97 10.26 37.80
N PRO A 67 6.76 9.64 38.98
CA PRO A 67 6.10 10.32 40.09
C PRO A 67 7.05 11.43 40.57
N TYR A 68 6.54 12.65 40.65
CA TYR A 68 7.21 13.72 41.35
C TYR A 68 7.03 13.43 42.84
N ASP A 69 8.10 13.01 43.51
CA ASP A 69 8.11 12.90 44.97
C ASP A 69 7.91 14.32 45.54
N LEU A 70 6.70 14.59 46.03
CA LEU A 70 6.39 15.75 46.85
C LEU A 70 6.81 15.41 48.28
N GLU A 71 8.09 15.62 48.60
CA GLU A 71 8.48 15.72 50.01
C GLU A 71 8.03 17.09 50.53
N GLU A 72 7.00 17.03 51.37
CA GLU A 72 6.39 18.15 52.07
C GLU A 72 7.43 18.82 52.98
N ASN A 73 7.62 20.13 52.78
CA ASN A 73 8.37 20.96 53.71
C ASN A 73 7.57 21.10 55.00
N GLU A 74 7.81 20.23 55.98
CA GLU A 74 7.44 20.49 57.37
C GLU A 74 8.47 21.45 58.00
N ASN A 75 8.19 22.75 57.88
CA ASN A 75 8.65 23.75 58.83
C ASN A 75 7.48 24.04 59.78
N VAL A 76 7.47 23.50 61.01
CA VAL A 76 6.92 24.12 62.24
C VAL A 76 7.60 23.48 63.46
#